data_AF-A0A7X2SQC4-F1
#
_entry.id   AF-A0A7X2SQC4-F1
#
_cell.length_a   1.000
_cell.length_b   1.000
_cell.length_c   1.000
_cell.angle_alpha   90.00
_cell.angle_beta   90.00
_cell.angle_gamma   90.00
#
_symmetry.space_group_name_H-M   'P 1'
#
loop_
_entity.id
_entity.type
_entity.pdbx_description
1 polymer ?
#
loop_
_entity_poly.entity_id
_entity_poly.type
_entity_poly.pdbx_seq_one_letter_code
_entity_poly.pdbx_strand_id
1 'polypeptide(L)'
;MEDKGKENNFSFEQIELAFYEEHYGNYVMKQNERHVKARHPDRCKEVEDVWKNKKTCPEESIYQLGTIDEHASVETLILVFDEFKKEFDERFGSNVHIIDWSLHMDEATPHIHERHVFDATNRYGEIEPKQETALEELGFELPDPEKKRSKTNNRKVAFDSACRTMFLNICKRHGLELDEEPSYGGRKYLEKQDYIRMKQKEEIADQQETILMQIDKVNENRLELAKQSRYVRANEEIIQSQEEKIKQQDTEFANNSDRIFKQGDLIEEQKNQLEKLTLEIDDIESLLQDVSDVAYEKAVEEVTNEVMIKTRQDDIQLIEGTKNWIDQPQRKASEKEKNYAKNRLDGVIKKIMKAMTAVQTVKDSLLQPKTKVKVVNEIKEKARPSIMSRLAEKKKELAEREANKKNDLKKSWNRDDR
;
A
#
# COMPACT_ATOMS: atom_id res chain seq x y z
N MET A 1 -4.40 58.14 -32.07
CA MET A 1 -4.92 59.46 -32.48
C MET A 1 -6.17 59.68 -31.67
N GLU A 2 -6.11 60.60 -30.72
CA GLU A 2 -7.23 60.95 -29.84
C GLU A 2 -8.32 61.62 -30.68
N ASP A 3 -9.49 60.99 -30.69
CA ASP A 3 -10.66 61.44 -31.41
C ASP A 3 -11.23 62.68 -30.75
N LYS A 4 -11.41 63.73 -31.57
CA LYS A 4 -11.94 65.02 -31.14
C LYS A 4 -13.40 64.85 -30.77
N GLY A 5 -13.71 65.18 -29.52
CA GLY A 5 -15.06 65.11 -28.98
C GLY A 5 -16.11 65.86 -29.81
N LYS A 6 -17.22 65.15 -30.02
CA LYS A 6 -18.63 65.59 -30.02
C LYS A 6 -18.92 66.97 -30.61
N GLU A 7 -19.72 66.96 -31.69
CA GLU A 7 -20.83 67.93 -31.78
C GLU A 7 -22.07 67.48 -32.59
N ASN A 8 -22.08 66.34 -33.30
CA ASN A 8 -23.28 65.85 -34.01
C ASN A 8 -23.52 64.32 -33.83
N ASN A 9 -23.72 63.84 -32.59
CA ASN A 9 -24.25 62.48 -32.38
C ASN A 9 -25.78 62.54 -32.35
N PHE A 10 -26.40 62.57 -33.54
CA PHE A 10 -27.84 62.40 -33.66
C PHE A 10 -28.18 60.91 -33.58
N SER A 11 -29.30 60.56 -32.95
CA SER A 11 -29.81 59.18 -33.01
C SER A 11 -30.38 58.89 -34.40
N PHE A 12 -30.49 57.61 -34.77
CA PHE A 12 -31.21 57.18 -35.98
C PHE A 12 -32.58 57.86 -36.09
N GLU A 13 -33.36 57.87 -35.00
CA GLU A 13 -34.68 58.50 -34.96
C GLU A 13 -34.65 60.01 -35.30
N GLN A 14 -33.61 60.73 -34.84
CA GLN A 14 -33.47 62.16 -35.12
C GLN A 14 -33.10 62.43 -36.58
N ILE A 15 -32.19 61.63 -37.15
CA ILE A 15 -31.77 61.78 -38.55
C ILE A 15 -32.91 61.36 -39.49
N GLU A 16 -33.57 60.25 -39.19
CA GLU A 16 -34.73 59.77 -39.95
C GLU A 16 -35.88 60.78 -39.93
N LEU A 17 -36.23 61.32 -38.76
CA LEU A 17 -37.31 62.30 -38.67
C LEU A 17 -36.95 63.58 -39.44
N ALA A 18 -35.72 64.07 -39.34
CA ALA A 18 -35.26 65.23 -40.10
C ALA A 18 -35.33 64.98 -41.61
N PHE A 19 -34.90 63.80 -42.07
CA PHE A 19 -35.04 63.39 -43.48
C PHE A 19 -36.50 63.39 -43.91
N TYR A 20 -37.42 62.83 -43.10
CA TYR A 20 -38.84 62.78 -43.42
C TYR A 20 -39.48 64.16 -43.47
N GLU A 21 -39.10 65.06 -42.58
CA GLU A 21 -39.58 66.45 -42.57
C GLU A 21 -39.14 67.19 -43.83
N GLU A 22 -37.87 67.06 -44.21
CA GLU A 22 -37.31 67.70 -45.40
C GLU A 22 -37.88 67.09 -46.69
N HIS A 23 -37.88 65.77 -46.80
CA HIS A 23 -38.17 65.06 -48.05
C HIS A 23 -39.67 64.84 -48.29
N TYR A 24 -40.43 64.55 -47.24
CA TYR A 24 -41.86 64.22 -47.33
C TYR A 24 -42.80 65.28 -46.73
N GLY A 25 -42.28 66.33 -46.10
CA GLY A 25 -43.11 67.40 -45.50
C GLY A 25 -44.07 68.05 -46.50
N ASN A 26 -43.62 68.30 -47.73
CA ASN A 26 -44.47 68.86 -48.79
C ASN A 26 -45.62 67.91 -49.18
N TYR A 27 -45.36 66.60 -49.21
CA TYR A 27 -46.37 65.59 -49.46
C TYR A 27 -47.42 65.57 -48.34
N VAL A 28 -46.98 65.53 -47.09
CA VAL A 28 -47.88 65.50 -45.93
C VAL A 28 -48.75 66.75 -45.88
N MET A 29 -48.15 67.93 -46.07
CA MET A 29 -48.87 69.20 -46.10
C MET A 29 -49.96 69.22 -47.18
N LYS A 30 -49.61 68.90 -48.43
CA LYS A 30 -50.56 68.91 -49.55
C LYS A 30 -51.61 67.78 -49.43
N GLN A 31 -51.25 66.65 -48.85
CA GLN A 31 -52.19 65.57 -48.54
C GLN A 31 -53.23 66.02 -47.51
N ASN A 32 -52.79 66.69 -46.44
CA ASN A 32 -53.67 67.27 -45.42
C ASN A 32 -54.59 68.35 -46.01
N GLU A 33 -54.07 69.26 -46.84
CA GLU A 33 -54.90 70.25 -47.54
C GLU A 33 -56.02 69.60 -48.37
N ARG A 34 -55.70 68.51 -49.07
CA ARG A 34 -56.69 67.74 -49.85
C ARG A 34 -57.72 67.07 -48.95
N HIS A 35 -57.31 66.50 -47.82
CA HIS A 35 -58.22 65.89 -46.84
C HIS A 35 -59.18 66.91 -46.23
N VAL A 36 -58.69 68.10 -45.87
CA VAL A 36 -59.52 69.21 -45.38
C VAL A 36 -60.51 69.67 -46.46
N LYS A 37 -60.06 69.88 -47.71
CA LYS A 37 -60.93 70.24 -48.85
C LYS A 37 -62.01 69.18 -49.12
N ALA A 38 -61.70 67.90 -48.91
CA ALA A 38 -62.62 66.78 -49.02
C ALA A 38 -63.51 66.56 -47.78
N ARG A 39 -63.47 67.47 -46.78
CA ARG A 39 -64.23 67.41 -45.51
C ARG A 39 -63.88 66.20 -44.63
N HIS A 40 -62.63 65.75 -44.67
CA HIS A 40 -62.09 64.67 -43.83
C HIS A 40 -60.86 65.14 -43.03
N PRO A 41 -60.99 66.15 -42.14
CA PRO A 41 -59.87 66.64 -41.35
C PRO A 41 -59.32 65.58 -40.37
N ASP A 42 -60.14 64.58 -40.01
CA ASP A 42 -59.78 63.41 -39.20
C ASP A 42 -58.67 62.54 -39.81
N ARG A 43 -58.40 62.69 -41.11
CA ARG A 43 -57.38 61.94 -41.84
C ARG A 43 -56.05 62.68 -41.97
N CYS A 44 -55.96 63.91 -41.45
CA CYS A 44 -54.70 64.66 -41.47
C CYS A 44 -53.67 63.97 -40.57
N LYS A 45 -52.41 64.02 -40.98
CA LYS A 45 -51.29 63.39 -40.29
C LYS A 45 -50.14 64.35 -40.17
N GLU A 46 -49.35 64.18 -39.13
CA GLU A 46 -48.04 64.82 -39.06
C GLU A 46 -47.00 63.96 -39.79
N VAL A 47 -45.84 64.55 -40.10
CA VAL A 47 -44.72 63.82 -40.70
C VAL A 47 -44.29 62.65 -39.82
N GLU A 48 -44.28 62.85 -38.50
CA GLU A 48 -43.97 61.83 -37.51
C GLU A 48 -44.93 60.63 -37.59
N ASP A 49 -46.22 60.84 -37.92
CA ASP A 49 -47.18 59.74 -38.12
C ASP A 49 -46.89 58.92 -39.38
N VAL A 50 -46.30 59.55 -40.40
CA VAL A 50 -45.84 58.87 -41.61
C VAL A 50 -44.56 58.09 -41.33
N TRP A 51 -43.62 58.68 -40.58
CA TRP A 51 -42.40 58.01 -40.15
C TRP A 51 -42.66 56.80 -39.24
N LYS A 52 -43.58 56.88 -38.27
CA LYS A 52 -43.91 55.77 -37.35
C LYS A 52 -44.75 54.66 -37.96
N ASN A 53 -45.30 54.85 -39.16
CA ASN A 53 -46.20 53.89 -39.76
C ASN A 53 -45.44 52.72 -40.38
N LYS A 54 -45.80 51.49 -40.00
CA LYS A 54 -45.17 50.23 -40.46
C LYS A 54 -45.06 50.03 -41.99
N LYS A 55 -45.78 50.81 -42.79
CA LYS A 55 -45.74 50.73 -44.26
C LYS A 55 -44.82 51.77 -44.91
N THR A 56 -44.43 52.78 -44.15
CA THR A 56 -43.74 53.97 -44.65
C THR A 56 -42.56 54.36 -43.77
N CYS A 57 -42.31 53.65 -42.67
CA CYS A 57 -41.12 53.79 -41.84
C CYS A 57 -39.88 53.29 -42.60
N PRO A 58 -38.67 53.78 -42.23
CA PRO A 58 -37.42 53.24 -42.76
C PRO A 58 -37.28 51.74 -42.48
N GLU A 59 -36.63 51.02 -43.39
CA GLU A 59 -36.23 49.64 -43.20
C GLU A 59 -34.80 49.54 -42.66
N GLU A 60 -34.50 48.45 -41.95
CA GLU A 60 -33.16 48.14 -41.45
C GLU A 60 -32.55 46.99 -42.25
N SER A 61 -31.33 47.19 -42.73
CA SER A 61 -30.49 46.11 -43.25
C SER A 61 -29.29 45.92 -42.34
N ILE A 62 -29.01 44.67 -41.96
CA ILE A 62 -27.81 44.31 -41.18
C ILE A 62 -26.81 43.65 -42.11
N TYR A 63 -25.60 44.21 -42.19
CA TYR A 63 -24.48 43.68 -42.96
C TYR A 63 -23.44 43.10 -42.02
N GLN A 64 -23.24 41.79 -42.10
CA GLN A 64 -22.26 41.05 -41.28
C GLN A 64 -21.48 40.11 -42.18
N LEU A 65 -20.15 40.05 -42.01
CA LEU A 65 -19.25 39.19 -42.76
C LEU A 65 -18.58 38.19 -41.82
N GLY A 66 -19.24 37.03 -41.63
CA GLY A 66 -18.73 35.90 -40.85
C GLY A 66 -19.56 35.58 -39.60
N THR A 67 -19.00 34.73 -38.74
CA THR A 67 -19.59 34.22 -37.50
C THR A 67 -18.78 34.67 -36.28
N ILE A 68 -19.24 34.33 -35.08
CA ILE A 68 -18.51 34.62 -33.83
C ILE A 68 -17.11 34.01 -33.80
N ASP A 69 -16.92 32.90 -34.50
CA ASP A 69 -15.67 32.15 -34.53
C ASP A 69 -14.71 32.67 -35.61
N GLU A 70 -15.26 33.12 -36.75
CA GLU A 70 -14.48 33.58 -37.90
C GLU A 70 -15.22 34.70 -38.64
N HIS A 71 -14.66 35.91 -38.62
CA HIS A 71 -15.24 37.07 -39.30
C HIS A 71 -14.18 37.90 -40.03
N ALA A 72 -14.62 38.61 -41.07
CA ALA A 72 -13.76 39.53 -41.80
C ALA A 72 -13.31 40.70 -40.91
N SER A 73 -12.23 41.37 -41.31
CA SER A 73 -11.79 42.57 -40.60
C SER A 73 -12.83 43.69 -40.71
N VAL A 74 -12.88 44.56 -39.69
CA VAL A 74 -13.76 45.74 -39.69
C VAL A 74 -13.46 46.65 -40.89
N GLU A 75 -12.20 46.83 -41.23
CA GLU A 75 -11.77 47.63 -42.38
C GLU A 75 -12.32 47.05 -43.69
N THR A 76 -12.25 45.73 -43.86
CA THR A 76 -12.83 45.03 -45.02
C THR A 76 -14.34 45.22 -45.08
N LEU A 77 -15.05 45.12 -43.95
CA LEU A 77 -16.50 45.33 -43.89
C LEU A 77 -16.89 46.75 -44.31
N ILE A 78 -16.16 47.77 -43.82
CA ILE A 78 -16.40 49.17 -44.21
C ILE A 78 -16.13 49.37 -45.70
N LEU A 79 -15.00 48.87 -46.23
CA LEU A 79 -14.66 49.03 -47.65
C LEU A 79 -15.71 48.40 -48.57
N VAL A 80 -16.13 47.17 -48.26
CA VAL A 80 -17.19 46.47 -48.97
C VAL A 80 -18.50 47.26 -48.89
N PHE A 81 -18.86 47.77 -47.72
CA PHE A 81 -20.10 48.52 -47.53
C PHE A 81 -20.08 49.89 -48.24
N ASP A 82 -18.97 50.62 -48.21
CA ASP A 82 -18.82 51.89 -48.93
C ASP A 82 -18.95 51.72 -50.44
N GLU A 83 -18.39 50.63 -51.00
CA GLU A 83 -18.56 50.28 -52.41
C GLU A 83 -20.00 49.86 -52.71
N PHE A 84 -20.62 49.10 -51.81
CA PHE A 84 -22.04 48.75 -51.91
C PHE A 84 -22.92 49.99 -51.94
N LYS A 85 -22.71 50.97 -51.05
CA LYS A 85 -23.49 52.22 -51.03
C LYS A 85 -23.41 52.98 -52.35
N LYS A 86 -22.21 53.04 -52.96
CA LYS A 86 -22.02 53.71 -54.26
C LYS A 86 -22.79 53.00 -55.36
N GLU A 87 -22.64 51.67 -55.49
CA GLU A 87 -23.39 50.92 -56.50
C GLU A 87 -24.90 50.91 -56.22
N PHE A 88 -25.29 50.95 -54.95
CA PHE A 88 -26.69 51.03 -54.54
C PHE A 88 -27.32 52.35 -54.95
N ASP A 89 -26.65 53.47 -54.69
CA ASP A 89 -27.11 54.81 -55.08
C ASP A 89 -27.18 54.95 -56.61
N GLU A 90 -26.16 54.47 -57.33
CA GLU A 90 -26.14 54.50 -58.81
C GLU A 90 -27.29 53.71 -59.44
N ARG A 91 -27.70 52.58 -58.83
CA ARG A 91 -28.72 51.69 -59.39
C ARG A 91 -30.13 51.99 -58.89
N PHE A 92 -30.27 52.40 -57.63
CA PHE A 92 -31.55 52.48 -56.93
C PHE A 92 -31.83 53.85 -56.32
N GLY A 93 -30.83 54.76 -56.30
CA GLY A 93 -30.91 56.07 -55.67
C GLY A 93 -31.95 57.04 -56.23
N SER A 94 -32.64 56.68 -57.33
CA SER A 94 -33.79 57.45 -57.82
C SER A 94 -35.04 57.29 -56.95
N ASN A 95 -35.16 56.18 -56.21
CA ASN A 95 -36.37 55.79 -55.48
C ASN A 95 -36.07 55.09 -54.14
N VAL A 96 -34.80 54.82 -53.81
CA VAL A 96 -34.37 54.24 -52.55
C VAL A 96 -33.21 55.03 -51.98
N HIS A 97 -33.37 55.52 -50.76
CA HIS A 97 -32.41 56.42 -50.13
C HIS A 97 -31.90 55.83 -48.83
N ILE A 98 -30.58 55.64 -48.74
CA ILE A 98 -29.90 55.32 -47.49
C ILE A 98 -29.85 56.60 -46.65
N ILE A 99 -30.55 56.59 -45.52
CA ILE A 99 -30.67 57.72 -44.60
C ILE A 99 -29.42 57.81 -43.72
N ASP A 100 -29.07 56.70 -43.07
CA ASP A 100 -27.95 56.65 -42.13
C ASP A 100 -27.44 55.21 -41.95
N TRP A 101 -26.24 55.07 -41.38
CA TRP A 101 -25.67 53.77 -41.04
C TRP A 101 -24.74 53.86 -39.83
N SER A 102 -24.68 52.78 -39.04
CA SER A 102 -23.80 52.67 -37.88
C SER A 102 -23.03 51.36 -37.89
N LEU A 103 -21.77 51.41 -37.44
CA LEU A 103 -20.93 50.24 -37.24
C LEU A 103 -20.99 49.81 -35.77
N HIS A 104 -21.33 48.56 -35.53
CA HIS A 104 -21.34 47.92 -34.21
C HIS A 104 -20.11 47.04 -34.05
N MET A 105 -19.27 47.32 -33.05
CA MET A 105 -18.06 46.56 -32.70
C MET A 105 -18.09 46.03 -31.25
N ASP A 106 -19.13 46.37 -30.51
CA ASP A 106 -19.36 46.00 -29.12
C ASP A 106 -20.07 44.64 -28.97
N GLU A 107 -20.52 44.06 -30.08
CA GLU A 107 -21.08 42.73 -30.14
C GLU A 107 -20.04 41.68 -30.56
N ALA A 108 -20.41 40.40 -30.45
CA ALA A 108 -19.50 39.27 -30.70
C ALA A 108 -18.98 39.19 -32.14
N THR A 109 -19.71 39.80 -33.10
CA THR A 109 -19.32 39.91 -34.51
C THR A 109 -19.52 41.35 -34.98
N PRO A 110 -18.51 41.99 -35.59
CA PRO A 110 -18.68 43.31 -36.19
C PRO A 110 -19.74 43.30 -37.29
N HIS A 111 -20.67 44.26 -37.24
CA HIS A 111 -21.76 44.37 -38.21
C HIS A 111 -22.20 45.82 -38.39
N ILE A 112 -22.78 46.12 -39.55
CA ILE A 112 -23.30 47.44 -39.90
C ILE A 112 -24.83 47.41 -39.89
N HIS A 113 -25.44 48.39 -39.23
CA HIS A 113 -26.86 48.69 -39.33
C HIS A 113 -27.04 49.82 -40.34
N GLU A 114 -27.87 49.60 -41.34
CA GLU A 114 -28.17 50.54 -42.41
C GLU A 114 -29.67 50.84 -42.41
N ARG A 115 -30.02 52.12 -42.53
CA ARG A 115 -31.40 52.60 -42.60
C ARG A 115 -31.68 53.17 -43.98
N HIS A 116 -32.67 52.64 -44.68
CA HIS A 116 -33.14 53.22 -45.94
C HIS A 116 -34.65 53.38 -45.99
N VAL A 117 -35.10 54.23 -46.91
CA VAL A 117 -36.51 54.42 -47.24
C VAL A 117 -36.72 54.27 -48.74
N PHE A 118 -37.92 53.84 -49.10
CA PHE A 118 -38.38 53.75 -50.48
C PHE A 118 -39.42 54.83 -50.76
N ASP A 119 -39.28 55.56 -51.86
CA ASP A 119 -40.27 56.54 -52.29
C ASP A 119 -40.51 56.55 -53.80
N ALA A 120 -41.65 57.16 -54.14
CA ALA A 120 -42.10 57.28 -55.50
C ALA A 120 -42.83 58.61 -55.69
N THR A 121 -42.88 59.06 -56.94
CA THR A 121 -43.63 60.26 -57.27
C THR A 121 -45.11 59.92 -57.41
N ASN A 122 -45.94 60.52 -56.57
CA ASN A 122 -47.38 60.31 -56.63
C ASN A 122 -48.01 61.00 -57.86
N ARG A 123 -49.29 60.72 -58.12
CA ARG A 123 -50.04 61.30 -59.27
C ARG A 123 -50.14 62.84 -59.29
N TYR A 124 -49.76 63.51 -58.20
CA TYR A 124 -49.76 64.96 -58.06
C TYR A 124 -48.36 65.58 -58.18
N GLY A 125 -47.33 64.76 -58.46
CA GLY A 125 -45.94 65.20 -58.57
C GLY A 125 -45.25 65.42 -57.21
N GLU A 126 -45.74 64.79 -56.14
CA GLU A 126 -45.12 64.85 -54.81
C GLU A 126 -44.45 63.52 -54.48
N ILE A 127 -43.30 63.58 -53.80
CA ILE A 127 -42.58 62.39 -53.35
C ILE A 127 -43.29 61.84 -52.11
N GLU A 128 -43.72 60.58 -52.16
CA GLU A 128 -44.34 59.88 -51.03
C GLU A 128 -43.58 58.58 -50.69
N PRO A 129 -43.38 58.27 -49.40
CA PRO A 129 -42.72 57.03 -49.00
C PRO A 129 -43.63 55.85 -49.35
N LYS A 130 -43.21 55.04 -50.33
CA LYS A 130 -44.06 54.00 -50.93
C LYS A 130 -43.25 52.92 -51.65
N GLN A 131 -42.86 51.93 -50.87
CA GLN A 131 -42.07 50.78 -51.27
C GLN A 131 -42.50 50.08 -52.57
N GLU A 132 -43.76 49.67 -52.69
CA GLU A 132 -44.16 48.87 -53.85
C GLU A 132 -44.08 49.67 -55.16
N THR A 133 -44.45 50.95 -55.12
CA THR A 133 -44.43 51.82 -56.31
C THR A 133 -42.99 52.21 -56.66
N ALA A 134 -42.16 52.49 -55.66
CA ALA A 134 -40.72 52.75 -55.83
C ALA A 134 -40.04 51.61 -56.59
N LEU A 135 -40.28 50.36 -56.17
CA LEU A 135 -39.68 49.18 -56.79
C LEU A 135 -40.24 48.91 -58.19
N GLU A 136 -41.51 49.23 -58.44
CA GLU A 136 -42.10 49.14 -59.77
C GLU A 136 -41.49 50.17 -60.74
N GLU A 137 -41.27 51.41 -60.29
CA GLU A 137 -40.60 52.48 -61.07
C GLU A 137 -39.14 52.13 -61.38
N LEU A 138 -38.45 51.45 -60.45
CA LEU A 138 -37.10 50.90 -60.65
C LEU A 138 -37.05 49.68 -61.59
N GLY A 139 -38.20 49.20 -62.08
CA GLY A 139 -38.26 48.10 -63.04
C GLY A 139 -38.20 46.70 -62.41
N PHE A 140 -38.42 46.57 -61.09
CA PHE A 140 -38.53 45.24 -60.49
C PHE A 140 -39.87 44.60 -60.84
N GLU A 141 -39.81 43.37 -61.36
CA GLU A 141 -40.97 42.54 -61.62
C GLU A 141 -41.36 41.69 -60.40
N LEU A 142 -42.56 41.12 -60.43
CA LEU A 142 -42.94 40.11 -59.45
C LEU A 142 -42.09 38.85 -59.65
N PRO A 143 -41.62 38.18 -58.58
CA PRO A 143 -40.89 36.92 -58.70
C PRO A 143 -41.62 35.86 -59.53
N ASP A 144 -42.95 35.83 -59.44
CA ASP A 144 -43.83 35.06 -60.30
C ASP A 144 -44.81 36.01 -61.02
N PRO A 145 -44.53 36.38 -62.28
CA PRO A 145 -45.33 37.33 -63.05
C PRO A 145 -46.79 36.89 -63.28
N GLU A 146 -47.03 35.57 -63.28
CA GLU A 146 -48.37 35.00 -63.52
C GLU A 146 -49.25 35.06 -62.27
N LYS A 147 -48.65 35.20 -61.08
CA LYS A 147 -49.37 35.28 -59.81
C LYS A 147 -49.60 36.73 -59.39
N LYS A 148 -50.78 36.97 -58.81
CA LYS A 148 -51.06 38.25 -58.14
C LYS A 148 -50.08 38.48 -56.98
N ARG A 149 -49.86 39.75 -56.68
CA ARG A 149 -49.08 40.21 -55.53
C ARG A 149 -49.57 39.55 -54.24
N SER A 150 -48.63 39.05 -53.44
CA SER A 150 -48.90 38.44 -52.14
C SER A 150 -47.75 38.74 -51.16
N LYS A 151 -47.86 38.24 -49.92
CA LYS A 151 -46.78 38.37 -48.93
C LYS A 151 -45.47 37.73 -49.38
N THR A 152 -45.54 36.70 -50.21
CA THR A 152 -44.37 35.95 -50.70
C THR A 152 -44.07 36.21 -52.18
N ASN A 153 -45.00 36.83 -52.91
CA ASN A 153 -44.83 37.26 -54.29
C ASN A 153 -44.96 38.78 -54.37
N ASN A 154 -43.89 39.49 -54.04
CA ASN A 154 -43.82 40.95 -54.09
C ASN A 154 -42.45 41.39 -54.64
N ARG A 155 -42.37 42.63 -55.14
CA ARG A 155 -41.15 43.17 -55.77
C ARG A 155 -39.99 43.30 -54.78
N LYS A 156 -40.26 43.43 -53.49
CA LYS A 156 -39.22 43.49 -52.44
C LYS A 156 -38.39 42.20 -52.39
N VAL A 157 -39.00 41.04 -52.64
CA VAL A 157 -38.25 39.77 -52.76
C VAL A 157 -37.22 39.84 -53.90
N ALA A 158 -37.61 40.39 -55.06
CA ALA A 158 -36.70 40.54 -56.20
C ALA A 158 -35.60 41.58 -55.92
N PHE A 159 -35.95 42.70 -55.28
CA PHE A 159 -34.99 43.72 -54.83
C PHE A 159 -33.98 43.16 -53.83
N ASP A 160 -34.43 42.47 -52.77
CA ASP A 160 -33.55 41.88 -51.76
C ASP A 160 -32.63 40.83 -52.36
N SER A 161 -33.12 40.08 -53.35
CA SER A 161 -32.28 39.16 -54.12
C SER A 161 -31.21 39.89 -54.91
N ALA A 162 -31.55 40.98 -55.62
CA ALA A 162 -30.60 41.78 -56.37
C ALA A 162 -29.54 42.44 -55.47
N CYS A 163 -29.96 43.02 -54.33
CA CYS A 163 -29.07 43.59 -53.32
C CYS A 163 -28.12 42.54 -52.75
N ARG A 164 -28.61 41.32 -52.45
CA ARG A 164 -27.77 40.21 -51.98
C ARG A 164 -26.73 39.81 -53.03
N THR A 165 -27.14 39.63 -54.28
CA THR A 165 -26.21 39.30 -55.38
C THR A 165 -25.16 40.40 -55.56
N MET A 166 -25.56 41.67 -55.50
CA MET A 166 -24.66 42.81 -55.59
C MET A 166 -23.64 42.81 -54.44
N PHE A 167 -24.10 42.66 -53.20
CA PHE A 167 -23.24 42.62 -52.03
C PHE A 167 -22.24 41.45 -52.08
N LEU A 168 -22.68 40.25 -52.45
CA LEU A 168 -21.80 39.09 -52.60
C LEU A 168 -20.75 39.31 -53.70
N ASN A 169 -21.12 39.92 -54.83
CA ASN A 169 -20.16 40.23 -55.90
C ASN A 169 -19.10 41.23 -55.44
N ILE A 170 -19.50 42.25 -54.67
CA ILE A 170 -18.55 43.20 -54.05
C ILE A 170 -17.61 42.45 -53.10
N CYS A 171 -18.15 41.61 -52.21
CA CYS A 171 -17.33 40.80 -51.29
C CYS A 171 -16.26 39.99 -52.02
N LYS A 172 -16.61 39.34 -53.14
CA LYS A 172 -15.67 38.60 -53.99
C LYS A 172 -14.57 39.49 -54.58
N ARG A 173 -14.91 40.71 -55.03
CA ARG A 173 -13.91 41.69 -55.52
C ARG A 173 -12.91 42.10 -54.44
N HIS A 174 -13.34 42.10 -53.18
CA HIS A 174 -12.50 42.35 -52.00
C HIS A 174 -11.78 41.10 -51.47
N GLY A 175 -11.81 39.99 -52.21
CA GLY A 175 -11.04 38.78 -51.89
C GLY A 175 -11.65 37.90 -50.80
N LEU A 176 -12.96 38.05 -50.52
CA LEU A 176 -13.67 37.19 -49.58
C LEU A 176 -14.19 35.93 -50.28
N GLU A 177 -13.82 34.77 -49.73
CA GLU A 177 -14.44 33.48 -50.08
C GLU A 177 -15.67 33.29 -49.20
N LEU A 178 -16.85 33.30 -49.82
CA LEU A 178 -18.14 33.18 -49.13
C LEU A 178 -18.89 31.96 -49.63
N ASP A 179 -19.54 31.24 -48.71
CA ASP A 179 -20.50 30.19 -49.08
C ASP A 179 -21.72 30.82 -49.74
N GLU A 180 -21.86 30.59 -51.05
CA GLU A 180 -22.92 31.18 -51.87
C GLU A 180 -24.27 30.48 -51.75
N GLU A 181 -24.35 29.32 -51.08
CA GLU A 181 -25.60 28.59 -50.93
C GLU A 181 -26.62 29.42 -50.13
N PRO A 182 -27.66 29.98 -50.78
CA PRO A 182 -28.74 30.61 -50.03
C PRO A 182 -29.43 29.48 -49.27
N SER A 183 -29.42 29.52 -47.94
CA SER A 183 -30.23 28.60 -47.14
C SER A 183 -31.71 28.95 -47.34
N TYR A 184 -32.28 28.49 -48.45
CA TYR A 184 -33.70 28.62 -48.75
C TYR A 184 -34.42 27.38 -48.23
N GLY A 185 -35.15 27.56 -47.13
CA GLY A 185 -36.04 26.53 -46.58
C GLY A 185 -35.40 25.64 -45.53
N GLY A 186 -35.45 26.06 -44.26
CA GLY A 186 -35.23 25.16 -43.13
C GLY A 186 -34.84 25.87 -41.83
N ARG A 187 -33.99 26.90 -41.92
CA ARG A 187 -33.74 27.77 -40.77
C ARG A 187 -34.89 28.78 -40.70
N LYS A 188 -35.84 28.52 -39.81
CA LYS A 188 -36.77 29.54 -39.34
C LYS A 188 -35.90 30.72 -38.87
N TYR A 189 -36.17 31.94 -39.33
CA TYR A 189 -35.53 33.12 -38.76
C TYR A 189 -35.69 33.03 -37.23
N LEU A 190 -34.56 32.88 -36.53
CA LEU A 190 -34.51 32.78 -35.08
C LEU A 190 -34.01 34.13 -34.60
N GLU A 191 -34.76 34.76 -33.70
CA GLU A 191 -34.26 35.93 -33.00
C GLU A 191 -32.97 35.55 -32.24
N LYS A 192 -32.08 36.51 -31.99
CA LYS A 192 -30.78 36.32 -31.32
C LYS A 192 -30.89 35.42 -30.07
N GLN A 193 -31.93 35.65 -29.25
CA GLN A 193 -32.20 34.89 -28.02
C GLN A 193 -32.61 33.44 -28.28
N ASP A 194 -33.31 33.16 -29.37
CA ASP A 194 -33.73 31.80 -29.73
C ASP A 194 -32.56 30.99 -30.29
N TYR A 195 -31.68 31.63 -31.07
CA TYR A 195 -30.45 30.99 -31.55
C TYR A 195 -29.53 30.60 -30.39
N ILE A 196 -29.31 31.51 -29.43
CA ILE A 196 -28.53 31.23 -28.22
C ILE A 196 -29.13 30.06 -27.43
N ARG A 197 -30.45 30.05 -27.21
CA ARG A 197 -31.13 28.95 -26.50
C ARG A 197 -31.01 27.61 -27.21
N MET A 198 -31.06 27.60 -28.54
CA MET A 198 -30.88 26.38 -29.31
C MET A 198 -29.48 25.80 -29.14
N LYS A 199 -28.45 26.64 -29.22
CA LYS A 199 -27.05 26.22 -29.03
C LYS A 199 -26.77 25.72 -27.61
N GLN A 200 -27.29 26.41 -26.60
CA GLN A 200 -27.20 25.94 -25.21
C GLN A 200 -27.88 24.59 -24.98
N LYS A 201 -29.02 24.34 -25.63
CA LYS A 201 -29.71 23.04 -25.53
C LYS A 201 -28.92 21.90 -26.14
N GLU A 202 -28.26 22.14 -27.27
CA GLU A 202 -27.38 21.17 -27.93
C GLU A 202 -26.21 20.81 -27.01
N GLU A 203 -25.54 21.81 -26.43
CA GLU A 203 -24.43 21.59 -25.49
C GLU A 203 -24.86 20.85 -24.21
N ILE A 204 -26.03 21.17 -23.66
CA ILE A 204 -26.58 20.45 -22.50
C ILE A 204 -26.86 18.97 -22.84
N ALA A 205 -27.31 18.67 -24.07
CA ALA A 205 -27.58 17.29 -24.48
C ALA A 205 -26.29 16.46 -24.55
N ASP A 206 -25.23 17.02 -25.15
CA ASP A 206 -23.91 16.36 -25.22
C ASP A 206 -23.30 16.13 -23.83
N GLN A 207 -23.46 17.11 -22.92
CA GLN A 207 -23.04 16.97 -21.53
C GLN A 207 -23.82 15.87 -20.79
N GLN A 208 -25.14 15.75 -21.03
CA GLN A 208 -25.97 14.70 -20.44
C GLN A 208 -25.51 13.31 -20.87
N GLU A 209 -25.18 13.10 -22.14
CA GLU A 209 -24.67 11.82 -22.64
C GLU A 209 -23.34 11.44 -21.95
N THR A 210 -22.44 12.42 -21.81
CA THR A 210 -21.16 12.22 -21.11
C THR A 210 -21.36 11.82 -19.64
N ILE A 211 -22.31 12.47 -18.95
CA ILE A 211 -22.65 12.15 -17.55
C ILE A 211 -23.20 10.73 -17.43
N LEU A 212 -24.06 10.29 -18.36
CA LEU A 212 -24.60 8.92 -18.34
C LEU A 212 -23.48 7.86 -18.48
N MET A 213 -22.53 8.06 -19.40
CA MET A 213 -21.37 7.17 -19.53
C MET A 213 -20.53 7.12 -18.25
N GLN A 214 -20.37 8.24 -17.55
CA GLN A 214 -19.65 8.28 -16.27
C GLN A 214 -20.39 7.53 -15.16
N ILE A 215 -21.73 7.65 -15.10
CA ILE A 215 -22.57 6.91 -14.14
C ILE A 215 -22.38 5.40 -14.32
N ASP A 216 -22.40 4.90 -15.55
CA ASP A 216 -22.22 3.48 -15.84
C ASP A 216 -20.84 2.98 -15.37
N LYS A 217 -19.77 3.74 -15.66
CA LYS A 217 -18.42 3.41 -15.19
C LYS A 217 -18.30 3.39 -13.66
N VAL A 218 -18.96 4.32 -12.97
CA VAL A 218 -19.00 4.34 -11.50
C VAL A 218 -19.75 3.12 -10.95
N ASN A 219 -20.83 2.70 -11.61
CA ASN A 219 -21.59 1.52 -11.21
C ASN A 219 -20.78 0.23 -11.38
N GLU A 220 -20.04 0.08 -12.48
CA GLU A 220 -19.11 -1.04 -12.70
C GLU A 220 -18.04 -1.09 -11.60
N ASN A 221 -17.39 0.04 -11.30
CA ASN A 221 -16.40 0.13 -10.24
C ASN A 221 -16.96 -0.22 -8.86
N ARG A 222 -18.20 0.21 -8.54
CA ARG A 222 -18.87 -0.18 -7.28
C ARG A 222 -19.08 -1.70 -7.20
N LEU A 223 -19.41 -2.35 -8.31
CA LEU A 223 -19.60 -3.80 -8.35
C LEU A 223 -18.28 -4.54 -8.12
N GLU A 224 -17.19 -4.06 -8.71
CA GLU A 224 -15.85 -4.63 -8.48
C GLU A 224 -15.39 -4.46 -7.03
N LEU A 225 -15.57 -3.28 -6.45
CA LEU A 225 -15.27 -3.04 -5.03
C LEU A 225 -16.10 -3.96 -4.12
N ALA A 226 -17.38 -4.19 -4.43
CA ALA A 226 -18.20 -5.12 -3.67
C ALA A 226 -17.67 -6.57 -3.75
N LYS A 227 -17.12 -7.00 -4.88
CA LYS A 227 -16.46 -8.31 -5.01
C LYS A 227 -15.19 -8.36 -4.18
N GLN A 228 -14.32 -7.35 -4.28
CA GLN A 228 -13.07 -7.26 -3.51
C GLN A 228 -13.33 -7.30 -2.00
N SER A 229 -14.32 -6.56 -1.51
CA SER A 229 -14.70 -6.57 -0.09
C SER A 229 -15.09 -7.97 0.41
N ARG A 230 -15.71 -8.83 -0.43
CA ARG A 230 -16.00 -10.22 -0.06
C ARG A 230 -14.73 -11.05 0.12
N TYR A 231 -13.74 -10.87 -0.76
CA TYR A 231 -12.46 -11.56 -0.64
C TYR A 231 -11.69 -11.12 0.60
N VAL A 232 -11.68 -9.81 0.90
CA VAL A 232 -11.04 -9.28 2.10
C VAL A 232 -11.66 -9.88 3.36
N ARG A 233 -12.99 -9.93 3.44
CA ARG A 233 -13.70 -10.55 4.57
C ARG A 233 -13.38 -12.04 4.72
N ALA A 234 -13.35 -12.79 3.62
CA ALA A 234 -12.99 -14.20 3.66
C ALA A 234 -11.54 -14.41 4.15
N ASN A 235 -10.62 -13.54 3.73
CA ASN A 235 -9.23 -13.58 4.20
C ASN A 235 -9.12 -13.22 5.69
N GLU A 236 -9.94 -12.29 6.18
CA GLU A 236 -9.98 -11.92 7.60
C GLU A 236 -10.40 -13.11 8.49
N GLU A 237 -11.39 -13.90 8.06
CA GLU A 237 -11.80 -15.14 8.75
C GLU A 237 -10.65 -16.17 8.79
N ILE A 238 -9.88 -16.30 7.71
CA ILE A 238 -8.71 -17.19 7.65
C ILE A 238 -7.62 -16.71 8.62
N ILE A 239 -7.33 -15.40 8.65
CA ILE A 239 -6.33 -14.81 9.54
C ILE A 239 -6.72 -15.05 11.00
N GLN A 240 -7.98 -14.81 11.37
CA GLN A 240 -8.46 -15.07 12.73
C GLN A 240 -8.27 -16.54 13.14
N SER A 241 -8.59 -17.48 12.25
CA SER A 241 -8.35 -18.90 12.51
C SER A 241 -6.86 -19.24 12.67
N GLN A 242 -5.98 -18.59 11.91
CA GLN A 242 -4.53 -18.77 12.04
C GLN A 242 -3.99 -18.18 13.34
N GLU A 243 -4.45 -16.99 13.75
CA GLU A 243 -4.06 -16.38 15.03
C GLU A 243 -4.45 -17.25 16.23
N GLU A 244 -5.62 -17.88 16.21
CA GLU A 244 -6.01 -18.83 17.25
C GLU A 244 -5.09 -20.05 17.32
N LYS A 245 -4.70 -20.60 16.16
CA LYS A 245 -3.75 -21.73 16.09
C LYS A 245 -2.37 -21.33 16.62
N ILE A 246 -1.89 -20.13 16.31
CA ILE A 246 -0.61 -19.63 16.81
C ILE A 246 -0.68 -19.48 18.34
N LYS A 247 -1.75 -18.91 18.89
CA LYS A 247 -1.93 -18.81 20.36
C LYS A 247 -1.93 -20.18 21.05
N GLN A 248 -2.55 -21.19 20.44
CA GLN A 248 -2.51 -22.56 20.95
C GLN A 248 -1.08 -23.11 20.92
N GLN A 249 -0.37 -22.93 19.81
CA GLN A 249 1.04 -23.36 19.68
C GLN A 249 1.97 -22.67 20.69
N ASP A 250 1.80 -21.37 20.92
CA ASP A 250 2.58 -20.63 21.93
C ASP A 250 2.36 -21.19 23.34
N THR A 251 1.11 -21.55 23.65
CA THR A 251 0.76 -22.17 24.94
C THR A 251 1.40 -23.55 25.08
N GLU A 252 1.36 -24.37 24.02
CA GLU A 252 2.04 -25.67 23.99
C GLU A 252 3.56 -25.54 24.11
N PHE A 253 4.14 -24.55 23.44
CA PHE A 253 5.58 -24.28 23.51
C PHE A 253 6.01 -23.87 24.92
N ALA A 254 5.26 -22.99 25.58
CA ALA A 254 5.49 -22.62 26.97
C ALA A 254 5.44 -23.84 27.91
N ASN A 255 4.40 -24.68 27.77
CA ASN A 255 4.28 -25.91 28.56
C ASN A 255 5.43 -26.89 28.33
N ASN A 256 5.88 -27.05 27.08
CA ASN A 256 7.02 -27.90 26.76
C ASN A 256 8.33 -27.31 27.29
N SER A 257 8.51 -25.99 27.24
CA SER A 257 9.66 -25.30 27.84
C SER A 257 9.74 -25.56 29.33
N ASP A 258 8.62 -25.42 30.06
CA ASP A 258 8.55 -25.73 31.50
C ASP A 258 8.90 -27.19 31.81
N ARG A 259 8.46 -28.13 30.97
CA ARG A 259 8.80 -29.55 31.12
C ARG A 259 10.29 -29.81 30.93
N ILE A 260 10.90 -29.20 29.92
CA ILE A 260 12.34 -29.31 29.64
C ILE A 260 13.14 -28.75 30.83
N PHE A 261 12.72 -27.61 31.39
CA PHE A 261 13.40 -27.01 32.54
C PHE A 261 13.38 -27.94 33.75
N LYS A 262 12.19 -28.48 34.10
CA LYS A 262 12.06 -29.46 35.19
C LYS A 262 12.88 -30.72 34.97
N GLN A 263 12.97 -31.19 33.72
CA GLN A 263 13.85 -32.32 33.36
C GLN A 263 15.32 -31.95 33.52
N GLY A 264 15.71 -30.72 33.17
CA GLY A 264 17.06 -30.18 33.39
C GLY A 264 17.44 -30.22 34.87
N ASP A 265 16.57 -29.71 35.75
CA ASP A 265 16.77 -29.72 37.20
C ASP A 265 16.95 -31.16 37.75
N LEU A 266 16.12 -32.10 37.28
CA LEU A 266 16.21 -33.52 37.64
C LEU A 266 17.53 -34.16 37.18
N ILE A 267 17.98 -33.84 35.97
CA ILE A 267 19.25 -34.34 35.43
C ILE A 267 20.42 -33.77 36.24
N GLU A 268 20.37 -32.50 36.62
CA GLU A 268 21.40 -31.87 37.46
C GLU A 268 21.45 -32.51 38.85
N GLU A 269 20.30 -32.78 39.47
CA GLU A 269 20.24 -33.50 40.75
C GLU A 269 20.81 -34.92 40.63
N GLN A 270 20.45 -35.67 39.57
CA GLN A 270 21.01 -36.99 39.30
C GLN A 270 22.53 -36.95 39.08
N LYS A 271 23.04 -35.93 38.37
CA LYS A 271 24.47 -35.73 38.16
C LYS A 271 25.20 -35.50 39.48
N ASN A 272 24.66 -34.65 40.34
CA ASN A 272 25.24 -34.39 41.67
C ASN A 272 25.23 -35.65 42.56
N GLN A 273 24.16 -36.44 42.51
CA GLN A 273 24.10 -37.74 43.21
C GLN A 273 25.15 -38.72 42.67
N LEU A 274 25.33 -38.77 41.34
CA LEU A 274 26.33 -39.62 40.71
C LEU A 274 27.75 -39.20 41.11
N GLU A 275 28.06 -37.90 41.08
CA GLU A 275 29.35 -37.37 41.50
C GLU A 275 29.67 -37.72 42.96
N LYS A 276 28.68 -37.59 43.84
CA LYS A 276 28.82 -38.03 45.25
C LYS A 276 29.10 -39.53 45.35
N LEU A 277 28.37 -40.36 44.61
CA LEU A 277 28.61 -41.81 44.61
C LEU A 277 30.00 -42.16 44.05
N THR A 278 30.49 -41.43 43.06
CA THR A 278 31.86 -41.59 42.54
C THR A 278 32.90 -41.30 43.62
N LEU A 279 32.77 -40.19 44.35
CA LEU A 279 33.66 -39.87 45.48
C LEU A 279 33.62 -40.95 46.58
N GLU A 280 32.43 -41.46 46.92
CA GLU A 280 32.29 -42.56 47.88
C GLU A 280 32.98 -43.86 47.41
N ILE A 281 32.95 -44.14 46.10
CA ILE A 281 33.67 -45.30 45.52
C ILE A 281 35.17 -45.09 45.62
N ASP A 282 35.67 -43.90 45.28
CA ASP A 282 37.09 -43.57 45.37
C ASP A 282 37.62 -43.71 46.81
N ASP A 283 36.87 -43.24 47.81
CA ASP A 283 37.19 -43.41 49.22
C ASP A 283 37.26 -44.89 49.63
N ILE A 284 36.29 -45.71 49.18
CA ILE A 284 36.28 -47.16 49.45
C ILE A 284 37.48 -47.85 48.78
N GLU A 285 37.85 -47.44 47.57
CA GLU A 285 39.01 -48.00 46.87
C GLU A 285 40.33 -47.64 47.55
N SER A 286 40.44 -46.41 48.09
CA SER A 286 41.56 -45.99 48.93
C SER A 286 41.63 -46.80 50.22
N LEU A 287 40.50 -46.96 50.93
CA LEU A 287 40.46 -47.79 52.13
C LEU A 287 40.82 -49.26 51.83
N LEU A 288 40.37 -49.80 50.70
CA LEU A 288 40.73 -51.16 50.28
C LEU A 288 42.23 -51.28 49.99
N GLN A 289 42.85 -50.24 49.42
CA GLN A 289 44.30 -50.18 49.24
C GLN A 289 45.02 -50.22 50.59
N ASP A 290 44.68 -49.31 51.50
CA ASP A 290 45.33 -49.17 52.81
C ASP A 290 45.21 -50.46 53.64
N VAL A 291 44.00 -51.03 53.70
CA VAL A 291 43.77 -52.27 54.46
C VAL A 291 44.51 -53.45 53.83
N SER A 292 44.53 -53.55 52.50
CA SER A 292 45.25 -54.63 51.82
C SER A 292 46.77 -54.51 51.99
N ASP A 293 47.31 -53.29 51.97
CA ASP A 293 48.72 -53.03 52.24
C ASP A 293 49.11 -53.43 53.66
N VAL A 294 48.35 -52.98 54.67
CA VAL A 294 48.61 -53.31 56.09
C VAL A 294 48.41 -54.80 56.36
N ALA A 295 47.35 -55.40 55.83
CA ALA A 295 47.07 -56.82 56.01
C ALA A 295 48.16 -57.69 55.38
N TYR A 296 48.67 -57.32 54.20
CA TYR A 296 49.77 -58.04 53.56
C TYR A 296 51.04 -57.94 54.39
N GLU A 297 51.43 -56.74 54.82
CA GLU A 297 52.62 -56.56 55.68
C GLU A 297 52.52 -57.38 56.96
N LYS A 298 51.40 -57.26 57.68
CA LYS A 298 51.17 -58.01 58.92
C LYS A 298 51.10 -59.51 58.70
N ALA A 299 50.46 -59.98 57.64
CA ALA A 299 50.43 -61.40 57.32
C ALA A 299 51.83 -61.94 57.02
N VAL A 300 52.64 -61.21 56.26
CA VAL A 300 54.04 -61.59 56.00
C VAL A 300 54.84 -61.59 57.30
N GLU A 301 54.67 -60.60 58.18
CA GLU A 301 55.33 -60.58 59.49
C GLU A 301 54.95 -61.78 60.36
N GLU A 302 53.66 -61.97 60.64
CA GLU A 302 53.16 -63.00 61.55
C GLU A 302 53.42 -64.41 61.01
N VAL A 303 53.13 -64.68 59.73
CA VAL A 303 53.36 -66.01 59.13
C VAL A 303 54.85 -66.32 59.11
N THR A 304 55.71 -65.34 58.80
CA THR A 304 57.15 -65.59 58.78
C THR A 304 57.70 -65.79 60.19
N ASN A 305 57.22 -65.05 61.18
CA ASN A 305 57.60 -65.24 62.58
C ASN A 305 57.18 -66.62 63.08
N GLU A 306 55.94 -67.04 62.81
CA GLU A 306 55.42 -68.36 63.22
C GLU A 306 56.18 -69.50 62.53
N VAL A 307 56.50 -69.36 61.24
CA VAL A 307 57.33 -70.32 60.49
C VAL A 307 58.75 -70.37 61.07
N MET A 308 59.34 -69.23 61.42
CA MET A 308 60.66 -69.18 62.06
C MET A 308 60.69 -69.95 63.38
N ILE A 309 59.67 -69.76 64.22
CA ILE A 309 59.49 -70.48 65.50
C ILE A 309 59.32 -71.99 65.24
N LYS A 310 58.35 -72.39 64.42
CA LYS A 310 58.00 -73.82 64.24
C LYS A 310 59.04 -74.64 63.47
N THR A 311 59.75 -74.06 62.50
CA THR A 311 60.52 -74.89 61.55
C THR A 311 61.69 -75.62 62.20
N ARG A 312 62.29 -75.07 63.27
CA ARG A 312 63.55 -75.60 63.84
C ARG A 312 63.66 -75.55 65.36
N GLN A 313 62.64 -75.10 66.08
CA GLN A 313 62.67 -75.10 67.55
C GLN A 313 62.65 -76.52 68.12
N ASP A 314 61.86 -77.42 67.52
CA ASP A 314 61.84 -78.84 67.89
C ASP A 314 63.19 -79.53 67.62
N ASP A 315 63.85 -79.19 66.50
CA ASP A 315 65.18 -79.70 66.16
C ASP A 315 66.24 -79.25 67.18
N ILE A 316 66.20 -77.98 67.61
CA ILE A 316 67.10 -77.46 68.65
C ILE A 316 66.82 -78.17 69.98
N GLN A 317 65.56 -78.31 70.39
CA GLN A 317 65.19 -79.00 71.62
C GLN A 317 65.65 -80.46 71.63
N LEU A 318 65.55 -81.17 70.49
CA LEU A 318 66.05 -82.54 70.37
C LEU A 318 67.57 -82.60 70.56
N ILE A 319 68.31 -81.65 69.98
CA ILE A 319 69.77 -81.58 70.10
C ILE A 319 70.18 -81.20 71.54
N GLU A 320 69.46 -80.27 72.18
CA GLU A 320 69.67 -79.91 73.59
C GLU A 320 69.34 -81.08 74.54
N GLY A 321 68.26 -81.82 74.27
CA GLY A 321 67.94 -83.05 74.99
C GLY A 321 69.05 -84.10 74.86
N THR A 322 69.65 -84.22 73.68
CA THR A 322 70.82 -85.08 73.44
C THR A 322 72.06 -84.58 74.20
N LYS A 323 72.26 -83.26 74.28
CA LYS A 323 73.34 -82.63 75.06
C LYS A 323 73.19 -82.93 76.56
N ASN A 324 71.98 -82.82 77.10
CA ASN A 324 71.66 -83.17 78.49
C ASN A 324 71.83 -84.68 78.74
N TRP A 325 71.52 -85.53 77.77
CA TRP A 325 71.73 -86.98 77.86
C TRP A 325 73.23 -87.34 77.98
N ILE A 326 74.12 -86.62 77.29
CA ILE A 326 75.58 -86.80 77.41
C ILE A 326 76.08 -86.47 78.82
N ASP A 327 75.42 -85.52 79.50
CA ASP A 327 75.74 -85.07 80.86
C ASP A 327 75.27 -85.98 81.98
N GLN A 328 74.51 -87.02 81.66
CA GLN A 328 74.01 -87.92 82.70
C GLN A 328 75.17 -88.63 83.42
N PRO A 329 75.13 -88.74 84.77
CA PRO A 329 76.22 -89.30 85.57
C PRO A 329 76.60 -90.74 85.21
N GLN A 330 75.67 -91.47 84.58
CA GLN A 330 75.81 -92.88 84.20
C GLN A 330 76.68 -93.09 82.95
N ARG A 331 77.12 -92.02 82.28
CA ARG A 331 77.90 -92.09 81.04
C ARG A 331 79.41 -92.19 81.33
N LYS A 332 80.01 -93.29 80.87
CA LYS A 332 81.42 -93.68 81.09
C LYS A 332 82.46 -92.93 80.23
N ALA A 333 82.03 -92.04 79.32
CA ALA A 333 82.94 -91.27 78.46
C ALA A 333 83.75 -90.25 79.29
N SER A 334 85.00 -89.99 78.87
CA SER A 334 85.86 -89.03 79.59
C SER A 334 85.35 -87.60 79.45
N GLU A 335 85.70 -86.73 80.39
CA GLU A 335 85.23 -85.34 80.40
C GLU A 335 85.67 -84.57 79.15
N LYS A 336 86.85 -84.89 78.62
CA LYS A 336 87.38 -84.31 77.37
C LYS A 336 86.55 -84.72 76.15
N GLU A 337 86.09 -85.97 76.09
CA GLU A 337 85.25 -86.49 75.02
C GLU A 337 83.81 -85.97 75.11
N LYS A 338 83.24 -85.88 76.32
CA LYS A 338 81.93 -85.26 76.55
C LYS A 338 81.94 -83.80 76.08
N ASN A 339 82.94 -83.03 76.47
CA ASN A 339 83.04 -81.62 76.09
C ASN A 339 83.25 -81.43 74.58
N TYR A 340 84.01 -82.32 73.92
CA TYR A 340 84.16 -82.32 72.46
C TYR A 340 82.83 -82.59 71.74
N ALA A 341 82.05 -83.58 72.18
CA ALA A 341 80.74 -83.90 71.60
C ALA A 341 79.75 -82.73 71.77
N LYS A 342 79.69 -82.12 72.96
CA LYS A 342 78.86 -80.93 73.19
C LYS A 342 79.23 -79.76 72.30
N ASN A 343 80.52 -79.45 72.17
CA ASN A 343 80.99 -78.38 71.29
C ASN A 343 80.61 -78.62 69.82
N ARG A 344 80.57 -79.88 69.38
CA ARG A 344 80.09 -80.24 68.04
C ARG A 344 78.58 -80.07 67.91
N LEU A 345 77.78 -80.48 68.90
CA LEU A 345 76.34 -80.24 68.94
C LEU A 345 76.01 -78.74 68.98
N ASP A 346 76.75 -77.94 69.76
CA ASP A 346 76.63 -76.47 69.76
C ASP A 346 76.96 -75.87 68.38
N GLY A 347 77.92 -76.45 67.66
CA GLY A 347 78.19 -76.10 66.26
C GLY A 347 77.02 -76.44 65.32
N VAL A 348 76.29 -77.52 65.57
CA VAL A 348 75.08 -77.89 64.80
C VAL A 348 73.93 -76.93 65.14
N ILE A 349 73.69 -76.61 66.41
CA ILE A 349 72.72 -75.59 66.83
C ILE A 349 73.01 -74.26 66.15
N LYS A 350 74.28 -73.79 66.17
CA LYS A 350 74.67 -72.54 65.48
C LYS A 350 74.42 -72.59 63.97
N LYS A 351 74.64 -73.72 63.31
CA LYS A 351 74.33 -73.89 61.88
C LYS A 351 72.83 -73.88 61.61
N ILE A 352 72.02 -74.48 62.49
CA ILE A 352 70.56 -74.46 62.41
C ILE A 352 70.03 -73.03 62.63
N MET A 353 70.53 -72.31 63.64
CA MET A 353 70.20 -70.89 63.85
C MET A 353 70.61 -70.01 62.67
N LYS A 354 71.77 -70.26 62.06
CA LYS A 354 72.19 -69.58 60.83
C LYS A 354 71.31 -69.95 59.63
N ALA A 355 70.81 -71.18 59.53
CA ALA A 355 69.85 -71.53 58.49
C ALA A 355 68.50 -70.83 58.69
N MET A 356 68.10 -70.52 59.94
CA MET A 356 66.90 -69.71 60.21
C MET A 356 67.01 -68.27 59.70
N THR A 357 68.21 -67.70 59.50
CA THR A 357 68.34 -66.37 58.88
C THR A 357 67.87 -66.36 57.42
N ALA A 358 67.77 -67.51 56.74
CA ALA A 358 67.20 -67.60 55.40
C ALA A 358 65.69 -67.27 55.39
N VAL A 359 64.98 -67.56 56.49
CA VAL A 359 63.56 -67.18 56.66
C VAL A 359 63.42 -65.66 56.72
N GLN A 360 64.38 -64.96 57.35
CA GLN A 360 64.45 -63.50 57.33
C GLN A 360 64.70 -62.96 55.92
N THR A 361 65.57 -63.59 55.12
CA THR A 361 65.79 -63.20 53.72
C THR A 361 64.51 -63.37 52.87
N VAL A 362 63.71 -64.40 53.13
CA VAL A 362 62.40 -64.57 52.48
C VAL A 362 61.42 -63.47 52.89
N LYS A 363 61.35 -63.12 54.18
CA LYS A 363 60.55 -61.98 54.68
C LYS A 363 60.92 -60.69 53.96
N ASP A 364 62.20 -60.38 53.90
CA ASP A 364 62.69 -59.15 53.26
C ASP A 364 62.34 -59.14 51.77
N SER A 365 62.44 -60.28 51.08
CA SER A 365 62.05 -60.43 49.67
C SER A 365 60.55 -60.27 49.42
N LEU A 366 59.70 -60.74 50.35
CA LEU A 366 58.24 -60.60 50.27
C LEU A 366 57.80 -59.16 50.55
N LEU A 367 58.50 -58.45 51.46
CA LEU A 367 58.25 -57.04 51.77
C LEU A 367 58.85 -56.06 50.76
N GLN A 368 59.62 -56.52 49.75
CA GLN A 368 60.11 -55.64 48.70
C GLN A 368 58.96 -54.90 47.99
N PRO A 369 59.08 -53.59 47.70
CA PRO A 369 57.99 -52.81 47.13
C PRO A 369 57.37 -53.41 45.86
N LYS A 370 58.19 -53.97 44.97
CA LYS A 370 57.74 -54.61 43.73
C LYS A 370 56.87 -55.85 43.98
N THR A 371 57.26 -56.67 44.95
CA THR A 371 56.53 -57.90 45.33
C THR A 371 55.25 -57.53 46.09
N LYS A 372 55.35 -56.59 47.03
CA LYS A 372 54.21 -56.06 47.80
C LYS A 372 53.12 -55.52 46.89
N VAL A 373 53.43 -54.56 46.02
CA VAL A 373 52.44 -53.93 45.12
C VAL A 373 51.76 -54.97 44.23
N LYS A 374 52.52 -55.92 43.69
CA LYS A 374 51.96 -56.98 42.84
C LYS A 374 50.94 -57.84 43.61
N VAL A 375 51.32 -58.34 44.79
CA VAL A 375 50.46 -59.24 45.57
C VAL A 375 49.26 -58.49 46.15
N VAL A 376 49.45 -57.25 46.62
CA VAL A 376 48.36 -56.40 47.10
C VAL A 376 47.34 -56.14 45.99
N ASN A 377 47.77 -55.82 44.77
CA ASN A 377 46.85 -55.65 43.64
C ASN A 377 46.07 -56.94 43.31
N GLU A 378 46.73 -58.11 43.35
CA GLU A 378 46.06 -59.40 43.16
C GLU A 378 45.04 -59.70 44.27
N ILE A 379 45.35 -59.34 45.53
CA ILE A 379 44.43 -59.44 46.67
C ILE A 379 43.22 -58.54 46.44
N LYS A 380 43.44 -57.27 46.05
CA LYS A 380 42.36 -56.31 45.78
C LYS A 380 41.41 -56.82 44.71
N GLU A 381 41.92 -57.24 43.56
CA GLU A 381 41.09 -57.71 42.44
C GLU A 381 40.26 -58.95 42.82
N LYS A 382 40.85 -59.89 43.58
CA LYS A 382 40.12 -61.09 44.04
C LYS A 382 39.13 -60.81 45.15
N ALA A 383 39.40 -59.82 46.01
CA ALA A 383 38.53 -59.45 47.12
C ALA A 383 37.37 -58.54 46.69
N ARG A 384 37.56 -57.73 45.64
CA ARG A 384 36.61 -56.70 45.17
C ARG A 384 35.19 -57.23 44.97
N PRO A 385 34.93 -58.35 44.26
CA PRO A 385 33.56 -58.85 44.10
C PRO A 385 32.91 -59.27 45.42
N SER A 386 33.69 -59.87 46.33
CA SER A 386 33.20 -60.32 47.65
C SER A 386 32.85 -59.13 48.55
N ILE A 387 33.69 -58.10 48.55
CA ILE A 387 33.46 -56.87 49.29
C ILE A 387 32.23 -56.14 48.76
N MET A 388 32.09 -56.03 47.43
CA MET A 388 30.91 -55.42 46.80
C MET A 388 29.62 -56.18 47.14
N SER A 389 29.64 -57.51 47.13
CA SER A 389 28.49 -58.34 47.53
C SER A 389 28.10 -58.10 48.99
N ARG A 390 29.08 -58.09 49.92
CA ARG A 390 28.84 -57.80 51.34
C ARG A 390 28.35 -56.37 51.59
N LEU A 391 28.88 -55.40 50.85
CA LEU A 391 28.41 -54.01 50.89
C LEU A 391 26.95 -53.91 50.42
N ALA A 392 26.58 -54.61 49.35
CA ALA A 392 25.20 -54.64 48.86
C ALA A 392 24.25 -55.27 49.90
N GLU A 393 24.65 -56.38 50.53
CA GLU A 393 23.89 -57.03 51.60
C GLU A 393 23.72 -56.10 52.82
N LYS A 394 24.80 -55.44 53.27
CA LYS A 394 24.76 -54.50 54.40
C LYS A 394 23.94 -53.25 54.09
N LYS A 395 24.01 -52.72 52.86
CA LYS A 395 23.15 -51.63 52.41
C LYS A 395 21.67 -52.03 52.46
N LYS A 396 21.34 -53.27 52.05
CA LYS A 396 19.98 -53.80 52.14
C LYS A 396 19.51 -53.93 53.59
N GLU A 397 20.32 -54.50 54.48
CA GLU A 397 20.01 -54.59 55.91
C GLU A 397 19.79 -53.21 56.55
N LEU A 398 20.61 -52.21 56.20
CA LEU A 398 20.49 -50.83 56.69
C LEU A 398 19.18 -50.19 56.22
N ALA A 399 18.85 -50.34 54.93
CA ALA A 399 17.60 -49.84 54.38
C ALA A 399 16.37 -50.45 55.09
N GLU A 400 16.40 -51.77 55.37
CA GLU A 400 15.34 -52.46 56.11
C GLU A 400 15.24 -51.96 57.56
N ARG A 401 16.36 -51.72 58.23
CA ARG A 401 16.38 -51.15 59.60
C ARG A 401 15.86 -49.72 59.66
N GLU A 402 16.20 -48.88 58.70
CA GLU A 402 15.70 -47.51 58.62
C GLU A 402 14.20 -47.45 58.29
N ALA A 403 13.73 -48.33 57.41
CA ALA A 403 12.30 -48.47 57.11
C ALA A 403 11.51 -48.90 58.36
N ASN A 404 12.04 -49.84 59.14
CA ASN A 404 11.43 -50.25 60.41
C ASN A 404 11.43 -49.12 61.45
N LYS A 405 12.52 -48.37 61.61
CA LYS A 405 12.57 -47.19 62.49
C LYS A 405 11.54 -46.11 62.12
N LYS A 406 11.35 -45.82 60.82
CA LYS A 406 10.33 -44.86 60.35
C LYS A 406 8.90 -45.34 60.66
N ASN A 407 8.64 -46.65 60.55
CA ASN A 407 7.35 -47.24 60.91
C ASN A 407 7.11 -47.22 62.43
N ASP A 408 8.14 -47.42 63.25
CA ASP A 408 8.03 -47.35 64.71
C ASP A 408 7.82 -45.90 65.20
N LEU A 409 8.47 -44.91 64.58
CA LEU A 409 8.21 -43.49 64.83
C LEU A 409 6.77 -43.11 64.47
N LYS A 410 6.23 -43.55 63.33
CA LYS A 410 4.80 -43.32 62.98
C LYS A 410 3.82 -43.96 63.97
N LYS A 411 4.16 -45.12 64.55
CA LYS A 411 3.35 -45.76 65.60
C LYS A 411 3.44 -45.04 66.95
N SER A 412 4.57 -44.40 67.26
CA SER A 412 4.76 -43.58 68.46
C SER A 412 3.88 -42.33 68.44
N TRP A 413 3.83 -41.60 67.32
CA TRP A 413 2.99 -40.40 67.17
C TRP A 413 1.48 -40.71 67.28
N ASN A 414 1.05 -41.92 66.91
CA ASN A 414 -0.34 -42.35 67.05
C ASN A 414 -0.73 -42.85 68.46
N ARG A 415 0.22 -42.88 69.41
CA ARG A 415 -0.03 -43.34 70.79
C ARG A 415 -0.17 -42.21 71.82
N ASP A 416 0.32 -41.01 71.52
CA ASP A 416 0.23 -39.85 72.42
C ASP A 416 -1.08 -39.03 72.23
N ASP A 417 -1.89 -39.33 71.20
CA ASP A 417 -3.21 -38.71 70.94
C ASP A 417 -4.40 -39.56 71.44
N ARG A 418 -4.24 -40.34 72.51
CA ARG A 418 -5.36 -41.06 73.16
C ARG A 418 -5.46 -40.85 74.66
#